data_AF-M5TTP9-F1
#
_entry.id   AF-M5TTP9-F1
#
_cell.length_a   1.000
_cell.length_b   1.000
_cell.length_c   1.000
_cell.angle_alpha   90.00
_cell.angle_beta   90.00
_cell.angle_gamma   90.00
#
_symmetry.space_group_name_H-M   'P 1'
#
loop_
_entity.id
_entity.type
_entity.pdbx_description
1 polymer ?
#
loop_
_entity_poly.entity_id
_entity_poly.type
_entity_poly.pdbx_seq_one_letter_code
_entity_poly.pdbx_strand_id
1 'polypeptide(L)'
;MGVKATAKSRIDMNTLERLDAILTAAESLAMNWPEDAKQIASGLLRALLRLELVKVTGKPRSNPEPDRIAMKLYQKTAIDKATMRRFTAALKSQNPVIILDACRGLLVLIADDA
;
A
#
# COMPACT_ATOMS: atom_id res chain seq x y z
N MET A 1 18.72 30.06 -13.94
CA MET A 1 17.89 29.39 -12.91
C MET A 1 16.71 28.75 -13.62
N GLY A 2 16.73 27.42 -13.80
CA GLY A 2 15.67 26.69 -14.49
C GLY A 2 14.84 25.91 -13.49
N VAL A 3 13.61 26.34 -13.23
CA VAL A 3 12.65 25.60 -12.40
C VAL A 3 12.17 24.41 -13.22
N LYS A 4 12.63 23.20 -12.89
CA LYS A 4 12.05 21.96 -13.45
C LYS A 4 10.65 21.81 -12.89
N ALA A 5 9.64 22.00 -13.74
CA ALA A 5 8.26 21.69 -13.43
C ALA A 5 8.15 20.20 -13.09
N THR A 6 7.85 19.88 -11.84
CA THR A 6 7.39 18.55 -11.45
C THR A 6 5.97 18.39 -11.97
N ALA A 7 5.80 17.51 -12.94
CA ALA A 7 4.48 17.14 -13.44
C ALA A 7 3.72 16.48 -12.28
N LYS A 8 2.74 17.18 -11.72
CA LYS A 8 1.74 16.57 -10.82
C LYS A 8 1.08 15.44 -11.58
N SER A 9 1.31 14.19 -11.19
CA SER A 9 0.58 13.05 -11.74
C SER A 9 -0.88 13.16 -11.29
N ARG A 10 -1.74 13.70 -12.15
CA ARG A 10 -3.18 13.63 -11.94
C ARG A 10 -3.59 12.19 -12.22
N ILE A 11 -3.83 11.41 -11.18
CA ILE A 11 -4.48 10.12 -11.31
C ILE A 11 -5.83 10.36 -11.95
N ASP A 12 -6.03 9.75 -13.11
CA ASP A 12 -7.29 9.89 -13.82
C ASP A 12 -8.42 9.18 -13.06
N MET A 13 -9.65 9.68 -13.25
CA MET A 13 -10.83 9.15 -12.57
C MET A 13 -11.07 7.68 -12.92
N ASN A 14 -10.71 7.26 -14.15
CA ASN A 14 -10.80 5.89 -14.62
C ASN A 14 -9.89 4.92 -13.83
N THR A 15 -8.71 5.38 -13.43
CA THR A 15 -7.75 4.63 -12.62
C THR A 15 -8.27 4.46 -11.20
N LEU A 16 -8.88 5.50 -10.62
CA LEU A 16 -9.53 5.40 -9.31
C LEU A 16 -10.70 4.42 -9.34
N GLU A 17 -11.56 4.48 -10.36
CA GLU A 17 -12.69 3.55 -10.55
C GLU A 17 -12.22 2.10 -10.70
N ARG A 18 -11.13 1.88 -11.47
CA ARG A 18 -10.54 0.54 -11.62
C ARG A 18 -9.96 0.00 -10.32
N LEU A 19 -9.28 0.85 -9.55
CA LEU A 19 -8.76 0.46 -8.24
C LEU A 19 -9.89 0.12 -7.28
N ASP A 20 -10.96 0.92 -7.24
CA ASP A 20 -12.12 0.64 -6.41
C ASP A 20 -12.81 -0.67 -6.80
N ALA A 21 -13.01 -0.92 -8.11
CA ALA A 21 -13.57 -2.17 -8.60
C ALA A 21 -12.75 -3.40 -8.20
N ILE A 22 -11.41 -3.31 -8.23
CA ILE A 22 -10.51 -4.38 -7.76
C ILE A 22 -10.73 -4.63 -6.27
N LEU A 23 -10.90 -3.58 -5.48
CA LEU A 23 -11.07 -3.69 -4.03
C LEU A 23 -12.45 -4.24 -3.66
N THR A 24 -13.52 -3.82 -4.34
CA THR A 24 -14.87 -4.40 -4.20
C THR A 24 -14.90 -5.88 -4.59
N ALA A 25 -14.20 -6.25 -5.66
CA ALA A 25 -14.05 -7.66 -6.04
C ALA A 25 -13.28 -8.46 -4.97
N ALA A 26 -12.24 -7.87 -4.38
CA ALA A 26 -11.48 -8.49 -3.31
C ALA A 26 -12.28 -8.62 -2.00
N GLU A 27 -13.15 -7.66 -1.68
CA GLU A 27 -14.10 -7.75 -0.56
C GLU A 27 -15.13 -8.86 -0.80
N SER A 28 -15.64 -8.98 -2.03
CA SER A 28 -16.53 -10.07 -2.41
C SER A 28 -15.84 -11.44 -2.33
N LEU A 29 -14.57 -11.51 -2.70
CA LEU A 29 -13.76 -12.71 -2.54
C LEU A 29 -13.53 -13.04 -1.05
N ALA A 30 -13.31 -12.02 -0.21
CA ALA A 30 -13.16 -12.21 1.23
C ALA A 30 -14.41 -12.81 1.90
N MET A 31 -15.60 -12.49 1.41
CA MET A 31 -16.86 -13.04 1.92
C MET A 31 -17.07 -14.51 1.52
N ASN A 32 -16.68 -14.86 0.30
CA ASN A 32 -16.95 -16.20 -0.27
C ASN A 32 -15.81 -17.20 -0.06
N TRP A 33 -14.56 -16.71 -0.03
CA TRP A 33 -13.32 -17.49 0.02
C TRP A 33 -12.25 -16.78 0.89
N PRO A 34 -12.49 -16.69 2.21
CA PRO A 34 -11.69 -15.83 3.11
C PRO A 34 -10.21 -16.21 3.20
N GLU A 35 -9.87 -17.50 3.14
CA GLU A 35 -8.47 -17.94 3.27
C GLU A 35 -7.64 -17.58 2.03
N ASP A 36 -8.21 -17.75 0.82
CA ASP A 36 -7.56 -17.36 -0.43
C ASP A 36 -7.44 -15.83 -0.52
N ALA A 37 -8.53 -15.12 -0.16
CA ALA A 37 -8.54 -13.66 -0.12
C ALA A 37 -7.46 -13.11 0.83
N LYS A 38 -7.24 -13.76 1.99
CA LYS A 38 -6.18 -13.38 2.93
C LYS A 38 -4.80 -13.53 2.33
N GLN A 39 -4.51 -14.63 1.63
CA GLN A 39 -3.20 -14.83 1.00
C GLN A 39 -2.93 -13.78 -0.07
N ILE A 40 -3.94 -13.50 -0.91
CA ILE A 40 -3.86 -12.48 -1.96
C ILE A 40 -3.67 -11.08 -1.34
N ALA A 41 -4.53 -10.70 -0.39
CA ALA A 41 -4.47 -9.38 0.26
C ALA A 41 -3.14 -9.17 1.00
N SER A 42 -2.64 -10.20 1.69
CA SER A 42 -1.34 -10.15 2.37
C SER A 42 -0.20 -9.96 1.37
N GLY A 43 -0.20 -10.72 0.26
CA GLY A 43 0.78 -10.57 -0.80
C GLY A 43 0.78 -9.16 -1.40
N LEU A 44 -0.41 -8.62 -1.66
CA LEU A 44 -0.61 -7.27 -2.19
C LEU A 44 -0.08 -6.19 -1.23
N LEU A 45 -0.44 -6.25 0.06
CA LEU A 45 0.01 -5.28 1.05
C LEU A 45 1.54 -5.26 1.15
N ARG A 46 2.17 -6.43 1.14
CA ARG A 46 3.64 -6.56 1.18
C ARG A 46 4.30 -5.97 -0.06
N ALA A 47 3.73 -6.21 -1.24
CA ALA A 47 4.23 -5.66 -2.50
C ALA A 47 4.14 -4.13 -2.53
N LEU A 48 3.00 -3.57 -2.11
CA LEU A 48 2.80 -2.12 -2.06
C LEU A 48 3.73 -1.44 -1.04
N LEU A 49 3.89 -2.03 0.15
CA LEU A 49 4.80 -1.51 1.17
C LEU A 49 6.25 -1.50 0.67
N ARG A 50 6.65 -2.55 -0.05
CA ARG A 50 7.97 -2.63 -0.67
C ARG A 50 8.13 -1.60 -1.78
N LEU A 51 7.13 -1.42 -2.63
CA LEU A 51 7.14 -0.41 -3.68
C LEU A 51 7.37 0.99 -3.08
N GLU A 52 6.62 1.34 -2.04
CA GLU A 52 6.75 2.63 -1.38
C GLU A 52 8.14 2.79 -0.72
N LEU A 53 8.64 1.75 -0.04
CA LEU A 53 10.00 1.81 0.51
C LEU A 53 11.06 1.99 -0.58
N VAL A 54 10.89 1.38 -1.75
CA VAL A 54 11.80 1.56 -2.89
C VAL A 54 11.73 2.99 -3.41
N LYS A 55 10.54 3.60 -3.51
CA LYS A 55 10.39 5.02 -3.88
C LYS A 55 11.14 5.92 -2.91
N VAL A 56 10.94 5.74 -1.60
CA VAL A 56 11.56 6.54 -0.54
C VAL A 56 13.08 6.37 -0.46
N THR A 57 13.59 5.14 -0.69
CA THR A 57 15.01 4.83 -0.46
C THR A 57 15.87 4.76 -1.71
N GLY A 58 15.26 4.64 -2.90
CA GLY A 58 15.96 4.40 -4.16
C GLY A 58 16.66 3.03 -4.25
N LYS A 59 16.31 2.07 -3.39
CA LYS A 59 17.00 0.76 -3.27
C LYS A 59 16.13 -0.42 -3.71
N PRO A 60 15.96 -0.65 -5.03
CA PRO A 60 15.05 -1.69 -5.55
C PRO A 60 15.46 -3.12 -5.17
N ARG A 61 16.76 -3.35 -4.95
CA ARG A 61 17.29 -4.66 -4.54
C ARG A 61 17.18 -4.93 -3.05
N SER A 62 16.71 -3.97 -2.24
CA SER A 62 16.48 -4.22 -0.83
C SER A 62 15.29 -5.18 -0.66
N ASN A 63 15.49 -6.25 0.11
CA ASN A 63 14.44 -7.22 0.45
C ASN A 63 14.26 -7.31 1.97
N PRO A 64 13.81 -6.23 2.62
CA PRO A 64 13.58 -6.24 4.05
C PRO A 64 12.42 -7.15 4.43
N GLU A 65 12.44 -7.69 5.66
CA GLU A 65 11.30 -8.42 6.22
C GLU A 65 10.03 -7.55 6.18
N PRO A 66 8.90 -8.09 5.69
CA PRO A 66 7.67 -7.32 5.51
C PRO A 66 7.20 -6.57 6.76
N ASP A 67 7.31 -7.22 7.92
CA ASP A 67 6.87 -6.67 9.21
C ASP A 67 7.69 -5.44 9.65
N ARG A 68 8.88 -5.26 9.09
CA ARG A 68 9.74 -4.10 9.37
C ARG A 68 9.56 -2.96 8.38
N ILE A 69 8.85 -3.16 7.27
CA ILE A 69 8.76 -2.15 6.21
C ILE A 69 8.01 -0.90 6.71
N ALA A 70 6.88 -1.07 7.40
CA ALA A 70 6.14 0.05 7.97
C ALA A 70 6.99 0.89 8.95
N MET A 71 7.78 0.21 9.80
CA MET A 71 8.70 0.90 10.71
C MET A 71 9.79 1.67 9.96
N LYS A 72 10.35 1.08 8.89
CA LYS A 72 11.36 1.75 8.06
C LYS A 72 10.80 2.97 7.34
N LEU A 73 9.56 2.91 6.83
CA LEU A 73 8.89 4.05 6.22
C LEU A 73 8.68 5.19 7.24
N TYR A 74 8.27 4.86 8.47
CA TYR A 74 8.16 5.84 9.55
C TYR A 74 9.51 6.47 9.91
N GLN A 75 10.58 5.67 10.04
CA GLN A 75 11.94 6.16 10.28
C GLN A 75 12.47 7.06 9.16
N LYS A 76 11.92 6.91 7.95
CA LYS A 76 12.20 7.75 6.78
C LYS A 76 11.25 8.92 6.63
N THR A 77 10.39 9.17 7.62
CA THR A 77 9.38 10.24 7.64
C THR A 77 8.43 10.21 6.44
N ALA A 78 8.29 9.06 5.78
CA ALA A 78 7.39 8.88 4.64
C ALA A 78 5.94 8.64 5.08
N ILE A 79 5.76 8.11 6.30
CA ILE A 79 4.45 7.91 6.92
C ILE A 79 4.50 8.36 8.38
N ASP A 80 3.35 8.74 8.94
CA ASP A 80 3.24 9.04 10.36
C ASP A 80 3.15 7.79 11.25
N LYS A 81 3.16 8.01 12.56
CA LYS A 81 3.10 6.93 13.56
C LYS A 81 1.77 6.17 13.53
N ALA A 82 0.67 6.84 13.21
CA ALA A 82 -0.66 6.23 13.18
C ALA A 82 -0.79 5.27 11.99
N THR A 83 -0.33 5.71 10.82
CA THR A 83 -0.27 4.97 9.57
C THR A 83 0.66 3.75 9.69
N MET A 84 1.83 3.93 10.30
CA MET A 84 2.72 2.81 10.62
C MET A 84 2.03 1.73 11.47
N ARG A 85 1.34 2.15 12.54
CA ARG A 85 0.58 1.22 13.41
C ARG A 85 -0.52 0.49 12.66
N ARG A 86 -1.27 1.19 11.80
CA ARG A 86 -2.32 0.60 10.96
C ARG A 86 -1.75 -0.50 10.05
N PHE A 87 -0.65 -0.22 9.34
CA PHE A 87 -0.03 -1.21 8.45
C PHE A 87 0.58 -2.38 9.22
N THR A 88 1.22 -2.15 10.36
CA THR A 88 1.73 -3.25 11.21
C THR A 88 0.59 -4.12 11.76
N ALA A 89 -0.55 -3.53 12.13
CA ALA A 89 -1.71 -4.29 12.56
C ALA A 89 -2.30 -5.12 11.41
N ALA A 90 -2.43 -4.52 10.22
CA ALA A 90 -2.92 -5.21 9.03
C ALA A 90 -2.04 -6.40 8.62
N LEU A 91 -0.71 -6.27 8.66
CA LEU A 91 0.23 -7.37 8.38
C LEU A 91 0.08 -8.57 9.33
N LYS A 92 -0.45 -8.35 10.54
CA LYS A 92 -0.72 -9.39 11.54
C LYS A 92 -2.17 -9.87 11.54
N SER A 93 -3.04 -9.19 10.79
CA SER A 93 -4.47 -9.50 10.74
C SER A 93 -4.70 -10.85 10.04
N GLN A 94 -5.68 -11.59 10.55
CA GLN A 94 -6.24 -12.75 9.83
C GLN A 94 -7.48 -12.36 9.01
N ASN A 95 -8.00 -11.15 9.19
CA ASN A 95 -9.16 -10.66 8.48
C ASN A 95 -8.72 -9.98 7.17
N PRO A 96 -9.04 -10.55 5.98
CA PRO A 96 -8.67 -9.99 4.68
C PRO A 96 -9.22 -8.58 4.44
N VAL A 97 -10.39 -8.23 4.99
CA VAL A 97 -10.98 -6.89 4.82
C VAL A 97 -10.09 -5.81 5.45
N ILE A 98 -9.53 -6.08 6.64
CA ILE A 98 -8.58 -5.17 7.31
C ILE A 98 -7.31 -5.00 6.47
N ILE A 99 -6.85 -6.07 5.81
CA ILE A 99 -5.66 -6.04 4.97
C ILE A 99 -5.93 -5.22 3.70
N LEU A 100 -7.10 -5.39 3.09
CA LEU A 100 -7.53 -4.64 1.91
C LEU A 100 -7.73 -3.15 2.21
N ASP A 101 -8.27 -2.79 3.37
CA ASP A 101 -8.34 -1.38 3.81
C ASP A 101 -6.94 -0.75 3.95
N ALA A 102 -5.98 -1.50 4.47
CA ALA A 102 -4.58 -1.05 4.51
C ALA A 102 -4.00 -0.88 3.10
N CYS A 103 -4.32 -1.77 2.16
CA CYS A 103 -3.95 -1.62 0.76
C CYS A 103 -4.55 -0.34 0.15
N ARG A 104 -5.83 -0.03 0.43
CA ARG A 104 -6.50 1.22 0.01
C ARG A 104 -5.71 2.44 0.48
N GLY A 105 -5.45 2.53 1.78
CA GLY A 105 -4.73 3.66 2.35
C GLY A 105 -3.32 3.83 1.77
N LEU A 106 -2.64 2.72 1.48
CA LEU A 106 -1.30 2.76 0.91
C LEU A 106 -1.29 3.13 -0.58
N LEU A 107 -2.30 2.73 -1.35
CA LEU A 107 -2.46 3.16 -2.74
C LEU A 107 -2.66 4.67 -2.82
N VAL A 108 -3.48 5.26 -1.94
CA VAL A 108 -3.66 6.72 -1.84
C VAL A 108 -2.35 7.42 -1.51
N LEU A 109 -1.56 6.86 -0.59
CA LEU A 109 -0.25 7.41 -0.25
C LEU A 109 0.73 7.36 -1.44
N ILE A 110 0.81 6.21 -2.12
CA ILE A 110 1.67 6.04 -3.30
C ILE A 110 1.28 7.03 -4.41
N ALA A 111 -0.02 7.28 -4.53
CA ALA A 111 -0.67 8.17 -5.47
C ALA A 111 -0.37 9.65 -5.23
N ASP A 112 -0.42 10.10 -3.97
CA ASP A 112 -0.20 11.51 -3.60
C ASP A 112 1.26 11.95 -3.79
N ASP A 113 2.20 11.02 -3.75
CA ASP A 113 3.64 11.25 -3.95
C ASP A 113 4.08 11.29 -5.43
N ALA A 114 3.16 11.09 -6.39
CA ALA A 114 3.42 11.06 -7.84
C ALA A 114 3.08 12.38 -8.57
#